data_AF-A0A8J5GLU8-F1
#
_entry.id   AF-A0A8J5GLU8-F1
#
_cell.length_a   1.000
_cell.length_b   1.000
_cell.length_c   1.000
_cell.angle_alpha   90.00
_cell.angle_beta   90.00
_cell.angle_gamma   90.00
#
_symmetry.space_group_name_H-M   'P 1'
#
loop_
_entity.id
_entity.type
_entity.pdbx_description
1 polymer ?
#
loop_
_entity_poly.entity_id
_entity_poly.type
_entity_poly.pdbx_seq_one_letter_code
_entity_poly.pdbx_strand_id
1 'polypeptide(L)'
;MAEKGGKCPVFLFFSVNASGQFCGVAEMSGRVDFSKNMPFWQHDKWNGFFPVKWHIIKDVSNPRLRHIILENNENKPVTNSRDTQEVKFPQGTEMLNIFKSYSAKTSILDDFGFYENRQKALQEKRAKPTTPTLDNSLSKIVESSQFQKLDDSKSHKLVLVEVKEALPSKCCVPSKSW
;
A
#
# COMPACT_ATOMS: atom_id res chain seq x y z
N MET A 1 -5.52 32.86 21.04
CA MET A 1 -4.81 31.56 21.20
C MET A 1 -4.81 30.87 19.85
N ALA A 2 -3.76 30.15 19.47
CA ALA A 2 -3.70 29.49 18.16
C ALA A 2 -4.32 28.09 18.23
N GLU A 3 -5.33 27.84 17.39
CA GLU A 3 -5.92 26.52 17.18
C GLU A 3 -4.85 25.53 16.73
N LYS A 4 -4.49 24.57 17.59
CA LYS A 4 -3.69 23.40 17.18
C LYS A 4 -4.59 22.48 16.36
N GLY A 5 -4.73 22.77 15.07
CA GLY A 5 -5.47 21.95 14.12
C GLY A 5 -5.07 20.47 14.24
N GLY A 6 -5.98 19.66 14.79
CA GLY A 6 -5.69 18.30 15.21
C GLY A 6 -5.29 17.43 14.01
N LYS A 7 -4.07 16.89 14.04
CA LYS A 7 -3.65 15.90 13.04
C LYS A 7 -4.52 14.65 13.20
N CYS A 8 -5.22 14.28 12.13
CA CYS A 8 -5.86 12.98 12.02
C CYS A 8 -4.90 12.01 11.31
N PRO A 9 -4.12 11.18 12.02
CA PRO A 9 -3.25 10.20 11.39
C PRO A 9 -4.11 9.08 10.77
N VAL A 10 -3.81 8.74 9.51
CA VAL A 10 -4.39 7.57 8.83
C VAL A 10 -3.36 6.45 8.91
N PHE A 11 -3.71 5.37 9.63
CA PHE A 11 -2.89 4.16 9.67
C PHE A 11 -3.35 3.14 8.64
N LEU A 12 -2.36 2.42 8.11
CA LEU A 12 -2.45 1.49 6.99
C LEU A 12 -1.97 0.11 7.46
N PHE A 13 -2.84 -0.90 7.41
CA PHE A 13 -2.51 -2.29 7.77
C PHE A 13 -2.27 -3.11 6.50
N PHE A 14 -1.02 -3.51 6.25
CA PHE A 14 -0.60 -4.19 5.02
C PHE A 14 -0.73 -5.71 5.15
N SER A 15 -1.35 -6.36 4.17
CA SER A 15 -1.47 -7.81 4.02
C SER A 15 -1.27 -8.22 2.57
N VAL A 16 -0.58 -9.33 2.29
CA VAL A 16 -0.36 -9.80 0.91
C VAL A 16 -1.47 -10.76 0.49
N ASN A 17 -2.04 -10.59 -0.71
CA ASN A 17 -3.06 -11.49 -1.26
C ASN A 17 -2.65 -12.97 -1.16
N ALA A 18 -3.55 -13.80 -0.65
CA ALA A 18 -3.34 -15.24 -0.43
C ALA A 18 -2.19 -15.65 0.51
N SER A 19 -1.43 -14.70 1.10
CA SER A 19 -0.35 -15.02 2.05
C SER A 19 -0.82 -15.57 3.39
N GLY A 20 -2.09 -15.35 3.74
CA GLY A 20 -2.66 -15.73 5.04
C GLY A 20 -2.13 -14.90 6.23
N GLN A 21 -1.49 -13.75 5.98
CA GLN A 21 -0.93 -12.90 7.03
C GLN A 21 -0.92 -11.40 6.67
N PHE A 22 -0.82 -10.57 7.70
CA PHE A 22 -0.49 -9.15 7.58
C PHE A 22 1.01 -8.96 7.82
N CYS A 23 1.67 -8.09 7.06
CA CYS A 23 3.14 -7.92 7.08
C CYS A 23 3.62 -6.60 7.73
N GLY A 24 2.71 -5.67 8.07
CA GLY A 24 3.11 -4.47 8.80
C GLY A 24 2.04 -3.37 8.93
N VAL A 25 2.45 -2.27 9.55
CA VAL A 25 1.66 -1.06 9.80
C VAL A 25 2.46 0.18 9.43
N ALA A 26 1.86 1.09 8.64
CA ALA A 26 2.41 2.41 8.32
C ALA A 26 1.40 3.52 8.59
N GLU A 27 1.87 4.77 8.59
CA GLU A 27 1.10 6.01 8.68
C GLU A 27 1.20 6.76 7.35
N MET A 28 0.08 7.23 6.81
CA MET A 28 0.06 8.11 5.63
C MET A 28 0.58 9.50 6.03
N SER A 29 1.77 9.87 5.55
CA SER A 29 2.48 11.08 6.00
C SER A 29 2.29 12.30 5.10
N GLY A 30 1.53 12.16 4.01
CA GLY A 30 1.21 13.22 3.06
C GLY A 30 0.03 12.85 2.16
N ARG A 31 -0.48 13.83 1.40
CA ARG A 31 -1.61 13.64 0.45
C ARG A 31 -1.17 12.85 -0.79
N VAL A 32 -2.16 12.34 -1.53
CA VAL A 32 -1.93 11.72 -2.85
C VAL A 32 -1.59 12.80 -3.88
N ASP A 33 -0.52 12.55 -4.62
CA ASP A 33 -0.04 13.32 -5.75
C ASP A 33 -0.21 12.48 -7.02
N PHE A 34 -1.28 12.75 -7.78
CA PHE A 34 -1.59 12.06 -9.03
C PHE A 34 -0.70 12.48 -10.21
N SER A 35 0.19 13.47 -10.04
CA SER A 35 1.15 13.88 -11.08
C SER A 35 2.40 12.99 -11.13
N LYS A 36 2.63 12.16 -10.10
CA LYS A 36 3.84 11.35 -9.95
C LYS A 36 3.51 9.85 -9.98
N ASN A 37 3.81 9.21 -11.11
CA ASN A 37 3.83 7.76 -11.23
C ASN A 37 5.23 7.21 -10.86
N MET A 38 5.28 6.03 -10.25
CA MET A 38 6.54 5.43 -9.77
C MET A 38 7.00 4.31 -10.72
N PRO A 39 8.21 4.39 -11.32
CA PRO A 39 8.66 3.45 -12.36
C PRO A 39 9.12 2.08 -11.83
N PHE A 40 9.04 1.85 -10.52
CA PHE A 40 9.42 0.58 -9.87
C PHE A 40 8.27 -0.43 -9.77
N TRP A 41 7.05 -0.05 -10.16
CA TRP A 41 5.93 -0.98 -10.17
C TRP A 41 6.09 -2.09 -11.23
N GLN A 42 5.58 -3.29 -10.92
CA GLN A 42 5.57 -4.43 -11.86
C GLN A 42 4.51 -4.27 -12.98
N HIS A 43 3.54 -3.38 -12.80
CA HIS A 43 2.51 -3.04 -13.79
C HIS A 43 2.27 -1.52 -13.80
N ASP A 44 2.22 -0.92 -14.99
CA ASP A 44 2.05 0.54 -15.19
C ASP A 44 0.62 1.04 -14.96
N LYS A 45 -0.21 0.27 -14.27
CA LYS A 45 -1.64 0.54 -14.01
C LYS A 45 -1.90 1.38 -12.74
N TRP A 46 -0.85 1.73 -12.01
CA TRP A 46 -0.95 2.49 -10.76
C TRP A 46 -0.57 3.96 -10.99
N ASN A 47 -1.58 4.84 -10.94
CA ASN A 47 -1.38 6.28 -11.10
C ASN A 47 -1.29 6.99 -9.75
N GLY A 48 -0.30 7.87 -9.62
CA GLY A 48 -0.06 8.68 -8.42
C GLY A 48 0.75 7.99 -7.32
N PHE A 49 1.11 8.81 -6.32
CA PHE A 49 1.94 8.43 -5.18
C PHE A 49 1.51 9.18 -3.92
N PHE A 50 1.67 8.57 -2.74
CA PHE A 50 1.65 9.27 -1.46
C PHE A 50 2.77 8.73 -0.55
N PRO A 51 3.40 9.58 0.28
CA PRO A 51 4.41 9.13 1.21
C PRO A 51 3.77 8.44 2.42
N VAL A 52 4.43 7.40 2.92
CA VAL A 52 4.07 6.68 4.15
C VAL A 52 5.29 6.52 5.05
N LYS A 53 5.04 6.43 6.36
CA LYS A 53 6.03 6.12 7.39
C LYS A 53 5.70 4.76 7.99
N TRP A 54 6.55 3.76 7.78
CA TRP A 54 6.44 2.48 8.50
C TRP A 54 6.62 2.69 10.02
N HIS A 55 5.78 2.02 10.80
CA HIS A 55 5.89 1.94 12.26
C HIS A 55 6.16 0.52 12.75
N ILE A 56 5.63 -0.49 12.05
CA ILE A 56 5.84 -1.91 12.35
C ILE A 56 6.02 -2.65 11.02
N ILE A 57 7.07 -3.47 10.91
CA ILE A 57 7.32 -4.38 9.78
C ILE A 57 7.60 -5.76 10.38
N LYS A 58 6.62 -6.67 10.33
CA LYS A 58 6.71 -8.07 10.76
C LYS A 58 5.41 -8.79 10.43
N ASP A 59 5.49 -10.11 10.28
CA ASP A 59 4.34 -10.92 9.92
C ASP A 59 3.43 -11.22 11.12
N VAL A 60 2.11 -11.18 10.90
CA VAL A 60 1.05 -11.52 11.85
C VAL A 60 0.02 -12.40 11.13
N SER A 61 0.03 -13.70 11.42
CA SER A 61 -0.81 -14.68 10.72
C SER A 61 -2.31 -14.52 11.02
N ASN A 62 -3.16 -14.64 10.00
CA ASN A 62 -4.60 -14.38 10.03
C ASN A 62 -5.38 -15.06 11.18
N PRO A 63 -5.07 -16.27 11.66
CA PRO A 63 -5.74 -16.85 12.83
C PRO A 63 -5.62 -16.02 14.13
N ARG A 64 -4.66 -15.08 14.20
CA ARG A 64 -4.53 -14.10 15.30
C ARG A 64 -5.44 -12.89 15.15
N LEU A 65 -5.98 -12.60 13.96
CA LEU A 65 -6.79 -11.41 13.66
C LEU A 65 -8.25 -11.77 13.29
N ARG A 66 -8.53 -13.01 12.88
CA ARG A 66 -9.86 -13.47 12.41
C ARG A 66 -11.03 -13.32 13.38
N HIS A 67 -10.79 -13.02 14.66
CA HIS A 67 -11.83 -12.78 15.65
C HIS A 67 -12.36 -11.33 15.62
N ILE A 68 -11.60 -10.42 15.01
CA ILE A 68 -11.98 -9.02 14.84
C ILE A 68 -12.98 -8.96 13.68
N ILE A 69 -14.25 -8.67 14.01
CA ILE A 69 -15.35 -8.58 13.06
C ILE A 69 -15.58 -7.12 12.66
N LEU A 70 -15.83 -6.90 11.37
CA LEU A 70 -16.13 -5.58 10.80
C LEU A 70 -17.61 -5.47 10.44
N GLU A 71 -18.39 -4.73 11.24
CA GLU A 71 -19.81 -4.52 10.99
C GLU A 71 -20.08 -3.67 9.72
N ASN A 72 -19.08 -2.91 9.27
CA ASN A 72 -19.08 -2.19 8.00
C ASN A 72 -18.53 -3.01 6.80
N ASN A 73 -18.38 -4.34 6.96
CA ASN A 73 -18.01 -5.29 5.90
C ASN A 73 -18.83 -6.59 6.06
N GLU A 74 -20.17 -6.48 6.10
CA GLU A 74 -21.11 -7.63 6.19
C GLU A 74 -20.88 -8.54 7.42
N ASN A 75 -20.29 -8.03 8.51
CA ASN A 75 -19.83 -8.81 9.67
C ASN A 75 -18.80 -9.90 9.31
N LYS A 76 -18.01 -9.69 8.25
CA LYS A 76 -16.87 -10.55 7.90
C LYS A 76 -15.68 -10.26 8.84
N PRO A 77 -14.81 -11.26 9.07
CA PRO A 77 -13.54 -11.03 9.74
C PRO A 77 -12.67 -9.99 9.01
N VAL A 78 -11.86 -9.24 9.76
CA VAL A 78 -10.91 -8.27 9.18
C VAL A 78 -9.91 -8.90 8.21
N THR A 79 -9.64 -10.20 8.35
CA THR A 79 -8.81 -11.02 7.45
C THR A 79 -9.41 -11.24 6.06
N ASN A 80 -10.69 -10.89 5.87
CA ASN A 80 -11.46 -11.06 4.63
C ASN A 80 -11.80 -9.69 4.00
N SER A 81 -11.11 -8.64 4.42
CA SER A 81 -11.24 -7.28 3.91
C SER A 81 -10.63 -7.15 2.52
N ARG A 82 -11.32 -6.45 1.61
CA ARG A 82 -10.75 -6.00 0.33
C ARG A 82 -9.83 -4.80 0.56
N ASP A 83 -8.95 -4.51 -0.40
CA ASP A 83 -8.10 -3.32 -0.37
C ASP A 83 -8.92 -2.01 -0.20
N THR A 84 -8.38 -1.07 0.56
CA THR A 84 -9.01 0.16 1.06
C THR A 84 -10.21 0.00 1.99
N GLN A 85 -10.51 -1.20 2.50
CA GLN A 85 -11.54 -1.41 3.53
C GLN A 85 -11.26 -0.53 4.76
N GLU A 86 -12.28 0.21 5.21
CA GLU A 86 -12.19 1.01 6.42
C GLU A 86 -12.38 0.14 7.67
N VAL A 87 -11.46 0.28 8.63
CA VAL A 87 -11.54 -0.36 9.94
C VAL A 87 -11.86 0.73 10.97
N LYS A 88 -12.88 0.53 11.80
CA LYS A 88 -13.24 1.52 12.82
C LYS A 88 -12.24 1.53 13.97
N PHE A 89 -12.22 2.63 14.72
CA PHE A 89 -11.26 2.87 15.80
C PHE A 89 -11.14 1.74 16.86
N PRO A 90 -12.23 1.08 17.33
CA PRO A 90 -12.12 -0.01 18.30
C PRO A 90 -11.34 -1.21 17.73
N GLN A 91 -11.79 -1.75 16.61
CA GLN A 91 -11.14 -2.88 15.93
C GLN A 91 -9.70 -2.56 15.52
N GLY A 92 -9.43 -1.35 15.03
CA GLY A 92 -8.08 -0.94 14.65
C GLY A 92 -7.13 -0.79 15.84
N THR A 93 -7.65 -0.42 17.02
CA THR A 93 -6.89 -0.42 18.27
C THR A 93 -6.55 -1.84 18.73
N GLU A 94 -7.51 -2.77 18.60
CA GLU A 94 -7.31 -4.20 18.87
C GLU A 94 -6.26 -4.81 17.93
N MET A 95 -6.38 -4.58 16.60
CA MET A 95 -5.36 -4.95 15.61
C MET A 95 -3.97 -4.42 16.00
N LEU A 96 -3.87 -3.13 16.36
CA LEU A 96 -2.59 -2.51 16.73
C LEU A 96 -1.99 -3.12 18.02
N ASN A 97 -2.82 -3.53 18.97
CA ASN A 97 -2.38 -4.19 20.19
C ASN A 97 -1.90 -5.63 19.92
N ILE A 98 -2.56 -6.36 19.01
CA ILE A 98 -2.08 -7.66 18.53
C ILE A 98 -0.75 -7.49 17.78
N PHE A 99 -0.64 -6.50 16.90
CA PHE A 99 0.61 -6.17 16.21
C PHE A 99 1.75 -5.83 17.18
N LYS A 100 1.49 -5.07 18.26
CA LYS A 100 2.52 -4.79 19.28
C LYS A 100 2.94 -6.06 20.02
N SER A 101 1.98 -6.82 20.56
CA SER A 101 2.23 -7.98 21.42
C SER A 101 2.70 -9.25 20.71
N TYR A 102 2.43 -9.40 19.40
CA TYR A 102 2.80 -10.61 18.67
C TYR A 102 4.32 -10.73 18.46
N SER A 103 4.93 -11.76 19.03
CA SER A 103 6.30 -12.16 18.72
C SER A 103 6.34 -12.88 17.37
N ALA A 104 6.65 -12.14 16.31
CA ALA A 104 6.79 -12.68 14.97
C ALA A 104 8.07 -13.50 14.82
N LYS A 105 8.06 -14.45 13.88
CA LYS A 105 9.23 -15.26 13.50
C LYS A 105 9.83 -14.90 12.15
N THR A 106 9.11 -14.08 11.36
CA THR A 106 9.41 -13.73 9.98
C THR A 106 8.94 -12.32 9.66
N SER A 107 9.56 -11.73 8.63
CA SER A 107 9.24 -10.44 8.06
C SER A 107 9.77 -10.36 6.63
N ILE A 108 9.23 -9.44 5.83
CA ILE A 108 9.76 -9.11 4.50
C ILE A 108 11.22 -8.58 4.51
N LEU A 109 11.79 -8.28 5.68
CA LEU A 109 13.18 -7.84 5.82
C LEU A 109 14.16 -9.01 5.81
N ASP A 110 13.73 -10.21 6.21
CA ASP A 110 14.56 -11.42 6.23
C ASP A 110 14.91 -11.86 4.79
N ASP A 111 13.97 -11.68 3.86
CA ASP A 111 14.12 -11.97 2.42
C ASP A 111 14.74 -10.80 1.60
N PHE A 112 15.20 -9.71 2.23
CA PHE A 112 15.56 -8.47 1.51
C PHE A 112 16.61 -8.68 0.40
N GLY A 113 17.60 -9.57 0.63
CA GLY A 113 18.62 -9.92 -0.36
C GLY A 113 18.07 -10.65 -1.60
N PHE A 114 17.03 -11.48 -1.43
CA PHE A 114 16.34 -12.10 -2.57
C PHE A 114 15.63 -11.05 -3.42
N TYR A 115 14.91 -10.12 -2.78
CA TYR A 115 14.19 -9.05 -3.45
C TYR A 115 15.14 -8.09 -4.20
N GLU A 116 16.27 -7.70 -3.60
CA GLU A 116 17.31 -6.90 -4.31
C GLU A 116 17.81 -7.61 -5.58
N ASN A 117 18.20 -8.88 -5.46
CA ASN A 117 18.79 -9.63 -6.57
C ASN A 117 17.77 -9.88 -7.69
N ARG A 118 16.50 -10.14 -7.34
CA ARG A 118 15.38 -10.22 -8.29
C ARG A 118 15.17 -8.91 -9.04
N GLN A 119 15.28 -7.75 -8.38
CA GLN A 119 15.18 -6.45 -9.03
C GLN A 119 16.36 -6.16 -9.98
N LYS A 120 17.60 -6.43 -9.56
CA LYS A 120 18.80 -6.24 -10.39
C LYS A 120 18.68 -7.05 -11.69
N ALA A 121 18.33 -8.33 -11.59
CA ALA A 121 18.12 -9.20 -12.75
C ALA A 121 16.96 -8.75 -13.68
N LEU A 122 15.92 -8.09 -13.15
CA LEU A 122 14.85 -7.50 -13.96
C LEU A 122 15.28 -6.21 -14.66
N GLN A 123 16.11 -5.38 -14.01
CA GLN A 123 16.68 -4.17 -14.60
C GLN A 123 17.67 -4.51 -15.72
N GLU A 124 18.55 -5.50 -15.52
CA GLU A 124 19.46 -6.01 -16.56
C GLU A 124 18.72 -6.55 -17.79
N LYS A 125 17.58 -7.22 -17.60
CA LYS A 125 16.72 -7.69 -18.70
C LYS A 125 16.03 -6.54 -19.45
N ARG A 126 15.68 -5.45 -18.76
CA ARG A 126 15.16 -4.21 -19.39
C ARG A 126 16.25 -3.39 -20.09
N ALA A 127 17.51 -3.49 -19.65
CA ALA A 127 18.64 -2.72 -20.18
C ALA A 127 19.32 -3.35 -21.41
N LYS A 128 19.07 -4.63 -21.71
CA LYS A 128 19.56 -5.31 -22.92
C LYS A 128 18.58 -5.07 -24.08
N PRO A 129 18.97 -4.38 -25.17
CA PRO A 129 18.08 -4.19 -26.31
C PRO A 129 17.77 -5.51 -27.00
N THR A 130 16.51 -5.89 -27.06
CA THR A 130 16.02 -6.76 -28.13
C THR A 130 16.15 -5.96 -29.43
N THR A 131 16.96 -6.43 -30.38
CA THR A 131 17.22 -5.76 -31.66
C THR A 131 15.90 -5.47 -32.40
N PRO A 132 15.49 -4.20 -32.57
CA PRO A 132 14.31 -3.88 -33.35
C PRO A 132 14.68 -3.89 -34.84
N THR A 133 14.02 -4.74 -35.61
CA THR A 133 13.98 -4.60 -37.07
C THR A 133 13.30 -3.26 -37.39
N LEU A 134 13.86 -2.48 -38.33
CA LEU A 134 13.35 -1.13 -38.61
C LEU A 134 11.94 -1.16 -39.23
N ASP A 135 11.04 -0.33 -38.70
CA ASP A 135 10.38 0.67 -39.54
C ASP A 135 10.06 1.94 -38.71
N ASN A 136 9.70 3.00 -39.41
CA ASN A 136 9.52 4.36 -38.92
C ASN A 136 8.06 4.64 -38.54
N SER A 137 7.84 5.54 -37.59
CA SER A 137 7.10 6.79 -37.88
C SER A 137 7.13 7.77 -36.70
N LEU A 138 7.05 9.07 -37.02
CA LEU A 138 7.07 10.18 -36.07
C LEU A 138 5.65 10.56 -35.63
N SER A 139 5.49 11.00 -34.37
CA SER A 139 4.93 12.34 -34.08
C SER A 139 4.94 12.67 -32.57
N LYS A 140 4.75 13.96 -32.26
CA LYS A 140 4.73 14.56 -30.92
C LYS A 140 3.28 14.49 -30.34
N ILE A 141 3.03 14.79 -29.06
CA ILE A 141 2.76 16.16 -28.54
C ILE A 141 2.76 16.11 -26.99
N VAL A 142 2.94 17.27 -26.35
CA VAL A 142 3.08 17.47 -24.88
C VAL A 142 2.12 18.58 -24.41
N GLU A 143 1.73 18.55 -23.12
CA GLU A 143 0.99 19.59 -22.37
C GLU A 143 -0.50 19.80 -22.76
N SER A 144 -1.39 20.37 -21.91
CA SER A 144 -1.18 21.12 -20.65
C SER A 144 -2.24 20.82 -19.54
N SER A 145 -2.05 21.45 -18.37
CA SER A 145 -2.79 21.28 -17.10
C SER A 145 -4.09 22.08 -16.95
N GLN A 146 -4.97 21.70 -15.99
CA GLN A 146 -5.63 22.66 -15.06
C GLN A 146 -6.22 22.01 -13.78
N PHE A 147 -6.71 22.85 -12.84
CA PHE A 147 -6.97 22.55 -11.41
C PHE A 147 -8.36 23.06 -10.95
N GLN A 148 -9.04 22.41 -9.98
CA GLN A 148 -9.95 23.08 -9.02
C GLN A 148 -10.33 22.22 -7.78
N LYS A 149 -11.34 22.61 -6.98
CA LYS A 149 -11.50 22.37 -5.52
C LYS A 149 -12.97 22.01 -5.12
N LEU A 150 -13.33 21.59 -3.89
CA LEU A 150 -12.55 21.43 -2.64
C LEU A 150 -12.53 19.96 -2.14
N ASP A 151 -13.14 19.43 -1.05
CA ASP A 151 -13.83 19.92 0.17
C ASP A 151 -13.66 18.88 1.34
N ASP A 152 -14.28 19.05 2.52
CA ASP A 152 -13.99 18.25 3.73
C ASP A 152 -15.22 17.65 4.48
N SER A 153 -15.03 16.47 5.09
CA SER A 153 -15.92 15.90 6.12
C SER A 153 -15.15 14.90 7.01
N LYS A 154 -15.33 15.01 8.34
CA LYS A 154 -14.38 14.46 9.33
C LYS A 154 -14.74 13.06 9.81
N SER A 155 -13.78 12.13 9.69
CA SER A 155 -13.74 10.87 10.43
C SER A 155 -12.28 10.43 10.65
N HIS A 156 -12.00 9.68 11.73
CA HIS A 156 -10.72 9.02 11.93
C HIS A 156 -10.67 7.71 11.13
N LYS A 157 -10.06 7.76 9.94
CA LYS A 157 -10.03 6.63 9.00
C LYS A 157 -8.79 5.75 9.21
N LEU A 158 -8.99 4.47 9.49
CA LEU A 158 -7.96 3.43 9.40
C LEU A 158 -8.27 2.60 8.16
N VAL A 159 -7.26 2.30 7.34
CA VAL A 159 -7.46 1.70 6.02
C VAL A 159 -6.66 0.42 5.90
N LEU A 160 -7.32 -0.67 5.54
CA LEU A 160 -6.69 -1.95 5.29
C LEU A 160 -6.15 -2.00 3.85
N VAL A 161 -4.94 -2.53 3.71
CA VAL A 161 -4.16 -2.53 2.48
C VAL A 161 -3.87 -3.96 2.04
N GLU A 162 -4.25 -4.30 0.80
CA GLU A 162 -4.04 -5.62 0.20
C GLU A 162 -2.89 -5.56 -0.84
N VAL A 163 -1.66 -5.75 -0.38
CA VAL A 163 -0.43 -5.77 -1.18
C VAL A 163 -0.42 -6.98 -2.13
N LYS A 164 -1.02 -6.82 -3.31
CA LYS A 164 -0.74 -7.69 -4.46
C LYS A 164 0.73 -7.55 -4.83
N GLU A 165 1.46 -8.67 -4.93
CA GLU A 165 2.93 -8.74 -4.96
C GLU A 165 3.61 -7.57 -5.72
N ALA A 166 4.29 -6.69 -4.97
CA ALA A 166 5.39 -5.87 -5.46
C ALA A 166 6.15 -5.22 -4.28
N LEU A 167 7.39 -5.64 -4.08
CA LEU A 167 8.54 -4.88 -3.54
C LEU A 167 9.81 -5.54 -4.14
N PRO A 168 10.96 -4.83 -4.30
CA PRO A 168 11.59 -3.98 -3.29
C PRO A 168 10.99 -2.59 -3.06
N SER A 169 11.24 -2.08 -1.85
CA SER A 169 11.23 -0.67 -1.45
C SER A 169 10.07 0.24 -1.92
N LYS A 170 9.19 0.62 -0.96
CA LYS A 170 8.07 1.60 -1.02
C LYS A 170 6.75 0.97 -1.49
N CYS A 171 5.82 0.83 -0.54
CA CYS A 171 4.69 -0.09 -0.56
C CYS A 171 3.46 0.36 -1.38
N CYS A 172 2.76 -0.64 -1.93
CA CYS A 172 1.50 -0.52 -2.68
C CYS A 172 0.27 -0.32 -1.77
N VAL A 173 -0.79 0.27 -2.34
CA VAL A 173 -2.20 0.11 -1.92
C VAL A 173 -3.07 -0.02 -3.20
N PRO A 174 -3.68 -1.18 -3.52
CA PRO A 174 -4.34 -1.39 -4.82
C PRO A 174 -5.75 -2.04 -4.80
N SER A 175 -6.80 -1.24 -4.99
CA SER A 175 -8.19 -1.73 -5.12
C SER A 175 -8.73 -1.65 -6.55
N LYS A 176 -9.29 -2.77 -7.04
CA LYS A 176 -10.65 -2.85 -7.61
C LYS A 176 -11.06 -4.26 -8.05
N SER A 177 -12.37 -4.51 -7.91
CA SER A 177 -13.24 -5.50 -8.55
C SER A 177 -12.60 -6.51 -9.53
N TRP A 178 -12.73 -7.81 -9.21
CA TRP A 178 -14.01 -8.51 -9.37
C TRP A 178 -14.53 -8.85 -7.97
#